data_AF-A0A6L9MT52-F1
#
_entry.id   AF-A0A6L9MT52-F1
#
_cell.length_a   1.000
_cell.length_b   1.000
_cell.length_c   1.000
_cell.angle_alpha   90.00
_cell.angle_beta   90.00
_cell.angle_gamma   90.00
#
_symmetry.space_group_name_H-M   'P 1'
#
loop_
_entity.id
_entity.type
_entity.pdbx_description
1 polymer ?
#
loop_
_entity_poly.entity_id
_entity_poly.type
_entity_poly.pdbx_seq_one_letter_code
_entity_poly.pdbx_strand_id
1 'polypeptide(L)'
;MSKALTQAEQTVLQSPISNDCRVLYLLGLRINANTATTSSAPVDYKALLALLNADSKEPHYLRGRQINSLIKQLEQVGLVTLPLDIDLDRSINGKTLLLPLLSEPVSDFDVLHKQHTAMTADWKPNAPLFKEIANLLGIIDKTFDDNDIGEFVAYWLGRPSSVFSEFQWTQKFANNIKRKRLASGYSSSKVIGTQQVKVAAGIEADDNAKKLVAKYASSKKS
;
A
#
# COMPACT_ATOMS: atom_id res chain seq x y z
N MET A 1 17.03 -15.30 -15.79
CA MET A 1 16.91 -13.94 -16.36
C MET A 1 16.47 -13.00 -15.26
N SER A 2 17.26 -11.97 -14.94
CA SER A 2 16.89 -10.98 -13.91
C SER A 2 15.66 -10.18 -14.39
N LYS A 3 14.62 -10.11 -13.55
CA LYS A 3 13.41 -9.31 -13.81
C LYS A 3 13.78 -7.82 -13.92
N ALA A 4 13.04 -7.07 -14.74
CA ALA A 4 13.21 -5.62 -14.87
C ALA A 4 13.14 -4.90 -13.50
N LEU A 5 13.81 -3.75 -13.38
CA LEU A 5 13.78 -2.93 -12.16
C LEU A 5 12.38 -2.35 -11.94
N THR A 6 11.87 -2.43 -10.72
CA THR A 6 10.61 -1.75 -10.36
C THR A 6 10.76 -0.24 -10.43
N GLN A 7 9.66 0.50 -10.54
CA GLN A 7 9.73 1.96 -10.56
C GLN A 7 10.37 2.52 -9.27
N ALA A 8 10.08 1.91 -8.12
CA ALA A 8 10.65 2.28 -6.83
C ALA A 8 12.17 2.04 -6.79
N GLU A 9 12.65 0.88 -7.27
CA GLU A 9 14.08 0.61 -7.40
C GLU A 9 14.77 1.67 -8.27
N GLN A 10 14.19 2.00 -9.43
CA GLN A 10 14.77 2.97 -10.37
C GLN A 10 14.87 4.36 -9.75
N THR A 11 13.82 4.83 -9.07
CA THR A 11 13.82 6.13 -8.40
C THR A 11 14.94 6.24 -7.35
N VAL A 12 15.13 5.22 -6.52
CA VAL A 12 16.20 5.24 -5.51
C VAL A 12 17.59 5.13 -6.16
N LEU A 13 17.76 4.29 -7.18
CA LEU A 13 19.03 4.15 -7.89
C LEU A 13 19.45 5.44 -8.63
N GLN A 14 18.49 6.25 -9.06
CA GLN A 14 18.73 7.56 -9.68
C GLN A 14 18.95 8.69 -8.65
N SER A 15 18.70 8.44 -7.36
CA SER A 15 18.99 9.40 -6.29
C SER A 15 20.50 9.52 -6.01
N PRO A 16 20.95 10.54 -5.24
CA PRO A 16 22.38 10.77 -4.92
C PRO A 16 23.04 9.70 -4.02
N ILE A 17 23.17 8.47 -4.50
CA ILE A 17 23.95 7.40 -3.85
C ILE A 17 25.31 7.19 -4.53
N SER A 18 26.24 6.50 -3.86
CA SER A 18 27.56 6.18 -4.43
C SER A 18 27.44 5.17 -5.59
N ASN A 19 28.37 5.24 -6.54
CA ASN A 19 28.41 4.28 -7.64
C ASN A 19 28.69 2.86 -7.14
N ASP A 20 29.51 2.71 -6.10
CA ASP A 20 29.80 1.41 -5.50
C ASP A 20 28.56 0.79 -4.86
N CYS A 21 27.68 1.59 -4.25
CA CYS A 21 26.38 1.13 -3.79
C CYS A 21 25.50 0.64 -4.96
N ARG A 22 25.47 1.37 -6.08
CA ARG A 22 24.73 0.94 -7.29
C ARG A 22 25.25 -0.39 -7.81
N VAL A 23 26.58 -0.54 -7.92
CA VAL A 23 27.24 -1.77 -8.38
C VAL A 23 26.95 -2.92 -7.42
N LEU A 24 27.16 -2.71 -6.11
CA LEU A 24 26.90 -3.70 -5.08
C LEU A 24 25.44 -4.19 -5.13
N TYR A 25 24.48 -3.28 -5.25
CA TYR A 25 23.08 -3.63 -5.33
C TYR A 25 22.76 -4.36 -6.64
N LEU A 26 22.97 -3.71 -7.79
CA LEU A 26 22.53 -4.21 -9.10
C LEU A 26 23.25 -5.48 -9.53
N LEU A 27 24.55 -5.55 -9.30
CA LEU A 27 25.41 -6.63 -9.81
C LEU A 27 25.79 -7.65 -8.73
N GLY A 28 25.71 -7.29 -7.45
CA GLY A 28 26.05 -8.18 -6.34
C GLY A 28 24.81 -8.83 -5.72
N LEU A 29 23.97 -8.03 -5.09
CA LEU A 29 22.87 -8.52 -4.24
C LEU A 29 21.63 -8.92 -5.04
N ARG A 30 21.29 -8.15 -6.08
CA ARG A 30 20.02 -8.26 -6.81
C ARG A 30 19.95 -9.45 -7.76
N ILE A 31 21.04 -9.79 -8.44
CA ILE A 31 21.04 -10.75 -9.58
C ILE A 31 20.39 -12.09 -9.21
N ASN A 32 20.71 -12.61 -8.02
CA ASN A 32 20.28 -13.92 -7.54
C ASN A 32 19.21 -13.83 -6.45
N ALA A 33 18.59 -12.67 -6.27
CA ALA A 33 17.58 -12.48 -5.25
C ALA A 33 16.25 -13.18 -5.65
N ASN A 34 15.58 -13.71 -4.65
CA ASN A 34 14.26 -14.30 -4.79
C ASN A 34 13.21 -13.17 -4.83
N THR A 35 12.55 -13.00 -5.96
CA THR A 35 11.55 -11.93 -6.15
C THR A 35 10.26 -12.14 -5.37
N ALA A 36 9.93 -13.39 -4.98
CA ALA A 36 8.73 -13.69 -4.20
C ALA A 36 8.93 -13.39 -2.71
N THR A 37 10.12 -13.69 -2.16
CA THR A 37 10.45 -13.46 -0.75
C THR A 37 11.27 -12.19 -0.52
N THR A 38 11.57 -11.45 -1.59
CA THR A 38 12.49 -10.31 -1.66
C THR A 38 13.88 -10.55 -1.08
N SER A 39 14.26 -11.81 -0.85
CA SER A 39 15.50 -12.16 -0.15
C SER A 39 16.68 -12.26 -1.10
N SER A 40 17.84 -11.73 -0.71
CA SER A 40 19.09 -11.90 -1.46
C SER A 40 19.59 -13.35 -1.37
N ALA A 41 20.51 -13.71 -2.27
CA ALA A 41 21.41 -14.83 -1.97
C ALA A 41 22.26 -14.51 -0.72
N PRO A 42 22.80 -15.52 -0.01
CA PRO A 42 23.75 -15.30 1.07
C PRO A 42 24.91 -14.41 0.63
N VAL A 43 25.25 -13.40 1.44
CA VAL A 43 26.34 -12.46 1.17
C VAL A 43 27.66 -13.23 1.06
N ASP A 44 28.35 -13.10 -0.07
CA ASP A 44 29.69 -13.65 -0.28
C ASP A 44 30.69 -12.50 -0.40
N TYR A 45 31.40 -12.20 0.68
CA TYR A 45 32.39 -11.13 0.67
C TYR A 45 33.49 -11.34 -0.35
N LYS A 46 33.91 -12.57 -0.64
CA LYS A 46 34.98 -12.81 -1.62
C LYS A 46 34.50 -12.40 -3.01
N ALA A 47 33.29 -12.82 -3.38
CA ALA A 47 32.69 -12.45 -4.65
C ALA A 47 32.43 -10.94 -4.75
N LEU A 48 31.89 -10.33 -3.69
CA LEU A 48 31.58 -8.89 -3.66
C LEU A 48 32.83 -8.01 -3.68
N LEU A 49 33.91 -8.41 -3.00
CA LEU A 49 35.20 -7.70 -3.06
C LEU A 49 35.80 -7.78 -4.46
N ALA A 50 35.74 -8.94 -5.12
CA ALA A 50 36.20 -9.08 -6.50
C ALA A 50 35.37 -8.21 -7.46
N LEU A 51 34.04 -8.18 -7.27
CA LEU A 51 33.13 -7.35 -8.06
C LEU A 51 33.45 -5.85 -7.92
N LEU A 52 33.62 -5.36 -6.69
CA LEU A 52 33.79 -3.92 -6.43
C LEU A 52 35.19 -3.40 -6.75
N ASN A 53 36.23 -4.23 -6.62
CA ASN A 53 37.57 -3.83 -7.04
C ASN A 53 37.79 -3.98 -8.55
N ALA A 54 36.95 -4.76 -9.24
CA ALA A 54 37.11 -5.11 -10.64
C ALA A 54 38.55 -5.60 -10.95
N ASP A 55 39.13 -5.17 -12.07
CA ASP A 55 40.52 -5.41 -12.47
C ASP A 55 41.49 -4.31 -12.00
N SER A 56 41.10 -3.50 -10.99
CA SER A 56 41.93 -2.41 -10.49
C SER A 56 43.27 -2.90 -9.99
N LYS A 57 44.33 -2.22 -10.42
CA LYS A 57 45.71 -2.45 -9.94
C LYS A 57 45.89 -2.02 -8.48
N GLU A 58 45.02 -1.13 -7.99
CA GLU A 58 44.99 -0.65 -6.61
C GLU A 58 43.59 -0.90 -6.02
N PRO A 59 43.37 -2.02 -5.31
CA PRO A 59 42.06 -2.37 -4.77
C PRO A 59 41.69 -1.48 -3.58
N HIS A 60 40.50 -0.87 -3.64
CA HIS A 60 39.96 0.02 -2.60
C HIS A 60 39.30 -0.76 -1.45
N TYR A 61 38.73 -1.92 -1.75
CA TYR A 61 38.06 -2.78 -0.78
C TYR A 61 38.92 -4.01 -0.49
N LEU A 62 39.48 -4.09 0.71
CA LEU A 62 40.37 -5.18 1.12
C LEU A 62 39.70 -6.15 2.08
N ARG A 63 38.69 -5.69 2.83
CA ARG A 63 38.03 -6.46 3.89
C ARG A 63 36.52 -6.44 3.73
N GLY A 64 35.88 -7.56 4.04
CA GLY A 64 34.42 -7.69 4.03
C GLY A 64 33.70 -6.63 4.87
N ARG A 65 34.29 -6.18 5.99
CA ARG A 65 33.71 -5.10 6.80
C ARG A 65 33.57 -3.77 6.05
N GLN A 66 34.39 -3.49 5.04
CA GLN A 66 34.21 -2.29 4.21
C GLN A 66 32.96 -2.39 3.33
N ILE A 67 32.52 -3.61 2.97
CA ILE A 67 31.24 -3.86 2.29
C ILE A 67 30.07 -3.51 3.20
N ASN A 68 30.17 -3.78 4.51
CA ASN A 68 29.11 -3.45 5.46
C ASN A 68 28.79 -1.94 5.47
N SER A 69 29.80 -1.07 5.26
CA SER A 69 29.58 0.37 5.13
C SER A 69 28.74 0.74 3.91
N LEU A 70 28.89 0.02 2.80
CA LEU A 70 28.04 0.18 1.61
C LEU A 70 26.64 -0.37 1.87
N ILE A 71 26.53 -1.53 2.54
CA ILE A 71 25.23 -2.12 2.91
C ILE A 71 24.45 -1.17 3.84
N LYS A 72 25.13 -0.51 4.78
CA LYS A 72 24.53 0.52 5.65
C LYS A 72 23.99 1.70 4.85
N GLN A 73 24.70 2.15 3.82
CA GLN A 73 24.19 3.20 2.92
C GLN A 73 22.98 2.72 2.12
N LEU A 74 23.01 1.48 1.62
CA LEU A 74 21.86 0.87 0.93
C LEU A 74 20.64 0.71 1.84
N GLU A 75 20.85 0.42 3.11
CA GLU A 75 19.80 0.37 4.14
C GLU A 75 19.17 1.76 4.35
N GLN A 76 20.00 2.80 4.50
CA GLN A 76 19.53 4.18 4.70
C GLN A 76 18.63 4.69 3.57
N VAL A 77 18.87 4.23 2.33
CA VAL A 77 18.03 4.59 1.17
C VAL A 77 16.92 3.58 0.88
N GLY A 78 16.77 2.54 1.71
CA GLY A 78 15.70 1.55 1.60
C GLY A 78 15.87 0.53 0.48
N LEU A 79 17.03 0.47 -0.19
CA LEU A 79 17.32 -0.60 -1.16
C LEU A 79 17.59 -1.94 -0.49
N VAL A 80 18.08 -1.92 0.76
CA VAL A 80 18.33 -3.10 1.59
C VAL A 80 17.58 -2.94 2.91
N THR A 81 17.16 -4.05 3.50
CA THR A 81 16.69 -4.12 4.88
C THR A 81 17.40 -5.26 5.59
N LEU A 82 17.86 -4.99 6.81
CA LEU A 82 18.53 -5.97 7.65
C LEU A 82 17.50 -6.73 8.49
N PRO A 83 17.55 -8.08 8.49
CA PRO A 83 16.89 -8.88 9.52
C PRO A 83 17.35 -8.48 10.93
N LEU A 84 16.47 -8.66 11.93
CA LEU A 84 16.70 -8.22 13.32
C LEU A 84 17.93 -8.86 14.00
N ASP A 85 18.37 -10.02 13.52
CA ASP A 85 19.54 -10.75 14.06
C ASP A 85 20.87 -10.33 13.41
N ILE A 86 20.85 -9.41 12.45
CA ILE A 86 22.03 -8.96 11.72
C ILE A 86 22.57 -7.65 12.31
N ASP A 87 23.84 -7.70 12.71
CA ASP A 87 24.63 -6.57 13.18
C ASP A 87 25.79 -6.30 12.20
N LEU A 88 25.79 -5.11 11.59
CA LEU A 88 26.81 -4.70 10.61
C LEU A 88 28.18 -4.42 11.23
N ASP A 89 28.31 -4.32 12.56
CA ASP A 89 29.61 -4.23 13.22
C ASP A 89 30.36 -5.58 13.18
N ARG A 90 29.62 -6.66 12.90
CA ARG A 90 30.12 -8.02 12.76
C ARG A 90 30.19 -8.46 11.28
N SER A 91 30.81 -9.61 11.06
CA SER A 91 30.76 -10.25 9.74
C SER A 91 29.34 -10.72 9.44
N ILE A 92 28.82 -10.35 8.28
CA ILE A 92 27.53 -10.82 7.75
C ILE A 92 27.71 -11.76 6.56
N ASN A 93 28.94 -12.26 6.34
CA ASN A 93 29.20 -13.27 5.33
C ASN A 93 28.33 -14.51 5.55
N GLY A 94 27.71 -15.01 4.48
CA GLY A 94 26.77 -16.13 4.51
C GLY A 94 25.39 -15.77 5.02
N LYS A 95 25.11 -14.50 5.37
CA LYS A 95 23.77 -14.05 5.79
C LYS A 95 22.96 -13.56 4.60
N THR A 96 21.65 -13.67 4.71
CA THR A 96 20.70 -13.19 3.71
C THR A 96 20.15 -11.83 4.11
N LEU A 97 20.00 -10.93 3.13
CA LEU A 97 19.43 -9.60 3.29
C LEU A 97 18.07 -9.53 2.60
N LEU A 98 17.26 -8.53 2.94
CA LEU A 98 16.00 -8.26 2.25
C LEU A 98 16.19 -7.09 1.28
N LEU A 99 15.62 -7.21 0.08
CA LEU A 99 15.65 -6.20 -0.98
C LEU A 99 14.20 -5.75 -1.23
N PRO A 100 13.64 -4.90 -0.36
CA PRO A 100 12.19 -4.68 -0.26
C PRO A 100 11.57 -4.13 -1.55
N LEU A 101 12.35 -3.41 -2.36
CA LEU A 101 11.87 -2.78 -3.59
C LEU A 101 11.81 -3.72 -4.79
N LEU A 102 12.24 -4.98 -4.66
CA LEU A 102 12.15 -6.00 -5.72
C LEU A 102 10.72 -6.34 -6.14
N SER A 103 9.77 -6.17 -5.23
CA SER A 103 8.35 -6.30 -5.53
C SER A 103 7.73 -4.91 -5.48
N GLU A 104 6.98 -4.57 -6.52
CA GLU A 104 6.01 -3.49 -6.38
C GLU A 104 4.97 -3.93 -5.35
N PRO A 105 4.47 -3.01 -4.50
CA PRO A 105 3.30 -3.30 -3.70
C PRO A 105 2.18 -3.60 -4.70
N VAL A 106 1.87 -4.89 -4.86
CA VAL A 106 0.72 -5.31 -5.67
C VAL A 106 -0.48 -4.67 -4.98
N SER A 107 -1.13 -3.73 -5.65
CA SER A 107 -2.44 -3.31 -5.18
C SER A 107 -3.31 -4.55 -5.24
N ASP A 108 -3.96 -4.92 -4.13
CA ASP A 108 -4.91 -6.04 -4.11
C ASP A 108 -5.98 -5.89 -5.22
N PHE A 109 -6.17 -4.67 -5.73
CA PHE A 109 -7.10 -4.34 -6.81
C PHE A 109 -6.56 -4.55 -8.23
N ASP A 110 -5.27 -4.78 -8.44
CA ASP A 110 -4.70 -5.00 -9.79
C ASP A 110 -5.35 -6.21 -10.49
N VAL A 111 -5.75 -7.22 -9.72
CA VAL A 111 -6.47 -8.39 -10.24
C VAL A 111 -7.87 -8.00 -10.73
N LEU A 112 -8.51 -7.01 -10.12
CA LEU A 112 -9.88 -6.56 -10.44
C LEU A 112 -9.98 -5.80 -11.76
N HIS A 113 -8.84 -5.49 -12.39
CA HIS A 113 -8.77 -4.93 -13.74
C HIS A 113 -8.67 -6.00 -14.84
N LYS A 114 -8.38 -7.26 -14.50
CA LYS A 114 -7.98 -8.28 -15.48
C LYS A 114 -9.14 -8.98 -16.17
N GLN A 115 -10.25 -9.17 -15.47
CA GLN A 115 -11.41 -9.87 -15.99
C GLN A 115 -12.55 -8.90 -16.24
N HIS A 116 -13.16 -8.98 -17.42
CA HIS A 116 -14.32 -8.20 -17.77
C HIS A 116 -15.54 -9.11 -17.87
N THR A 117 -16.60 -8.75 -17.17
CA THR A 117 -17.85 -9.51 -17.15
C THR A 117 -19.04 -8.57 -17.39
N ALA A 118 -20.09 -9.12 -18.00
CA ALA A 118 -21.39 -8.46 -18.02
C ALA A 118 -21.98 -8.43 -16.60
N MET A 119 -22.93 -7.52 -16.36
CA MET A 119 -23.65 -7.48 -15.09
C MET A 119 -24.41 -8.78 -14.85
N THR A 120 -24.35 -9.31 -13.63
CA THR A 120 -25.09 -10.51 -13.20
C THR A 120 -26.05 -10.18 -12.07
N ALA A 121 -27.09 -11.00 -11.87
CA ALA A 121 -28.11 -10.75 -10.84
C ALA A 121 -27.57 -10.89 -9.40
N ASP A 122 -26.50 -11.66 -9.23
CA ASP A 122 -25.80 -11.91 -7.97
C ASP A 122 -24.61 -10.96 -7.73
N TRP A 123 -24.37 -10.03 -8.65
CA TRP A 123 -23.25 -9.10 -8.55
C TRP A 123 -23.33 -8.26 -7.26
N LYS A 124 -22.17 -8.11 -6.60
CA LYS A 124 -21.99 -7.21 -5.45
C LYS A 124 -20.72 -6.39 -5.65
N PRO A 125 -20.69 -5.13 -5.17
CA PRO A 125 -19.48 -4.32 -5.22
C PRO A 125 -18.40 -4.92 -4.31
N ASN A 126 -17.15 -4.79 -4.74
CA ASN A 126 -16.01 -5.12 -3.89
C ASN A 126 -15.96 -4.12 -2.73
N ALA A 127 -16.30 -4.55 -1.51
CA ALA A 127 -16.48 -3.65 -0.38
C ALA A 127 -15.20 -2.87 0.03
N PRO A 128 -14.01 -3.48 0.08
CA PRO A 128 -12.75 -2.74 0.27
C PRO A 128 -12.54 -1.67 -0.80
N LEU A 129 -12.65 -2.04 -2.08
CA LEU A 129 -12.47 -1.10 -3.19
C LEU A 129 -13.50 0.04 -3.15
N PHE A 130 -14.76 -0.27 -2.85
CA PHE A 130 -15.81 0.74 -2.73
C PHE A 130 -15.44 1.79 -1.68
N LYS A 131 -14.93 1.40 -0.51
CA LYS A 131 -14.54 2.34 0.55
C LYS A 131 -13.42 3.28 0.10
N GLU A 132 -12.45 2.77 -0.66
CA GLU A 132 -11.36 3.58 -1.21
C GLU A 132 -11.86 4.54 -2.28
N ILE A 133 -12.66 4.07 -3.24
CA ILE A 133 -13.24 4.94 -4.26
C ILE A 133 -14.15 5.98 -3.60
N ALA A 134 -14.92 5.61 -2.59
CA ALA A 134 -15.78 6.52 -1.83
C ALA A 134 -14.95 7.61 -1.12
N ASN A 135 -13.81 7.26 -0.52
CA ASN A 135 -12.86 8.24 0.03
C ASN A 135 -12.41 9.25 -1.03
N LEU A 136 -11.93 8.75 -2.18
CA LEU A 136 -11.42 9.59 -3.27
C LEU A 136 -12.52 10.49 -3.87
N LEU A 137 -13.75 9.98 -3.92
CA LEU A 137 -14.91 10.72 -4.40
C LEU A 137 -15.48 11.72 -3.38
N GLY A 138 -14.94 11.77 -2.15
CA GLY A 138 -15.41 12.64 -1.08
C GLY A 138 -16.76 12.21 -0.49
N ILE A 139 -17.09 10.93 -0.56
CA ILE A 139 -18.34 10.38 -0.03
C ILE A 139 -18.18 10.14 1.48
N ILE A 140 -18.90 10.91 2.29
CA ILE A 140 -18.79 10.88 3.77
C ILE A 140 -19.33 9.56 4.34
N ASP A 141 -20.55 9.18 3.98
CA ASP A 141 -21.14 7.90 4.40
C ASP A 141 -20.68 6.77 3.46
N LYS A 142 -20.09 5.70 3.95
CA LYS A 142 -19.61 4.61 3.08
C LYS A 142 -20.47 3.36 3.18
N THR A 143 -21.72 3.53 3.60
CA THR A 143 -22.70 2.45 3.66
C THR A 143 -23.57 2.42 2.42
N PHE A 144 -23.99 1.24 2.02
CA PHE A 144 -24.98 0.98 0.98
C PHE A 144 -25.80 -0.22 1.44
N ASP A 145 -27.05 -0.29 1.00
CA ASP A 145 -27.95 -1.40 1.34
C ASP A 145 -28.25 -2.28 0.12
N ASP A 146 -29.04 -3.35 0.32
CA ASP A 146 -29.42 -4.26 -0.75
C ASP A 146 -30.31 -3.59 -1.81
N ASN A 147 -31.03 -2.52 -1.46
CA ASN A 147 -31.83 -1.77 -2.44
C ASN A 147 -30.93 -0.99 -3.39
N ASP A 148 -29.86 -0.37 -2.88
CA ASP A 148 -28.86 0.31 -3.69
C ASP A 148 -28.21 -0.64 -4.71
N ILE A 149 -27.87 -1.85 -4.28
CA ILE A 149 -27.32 -2.90 -5.16
C ILE A 149 -28.36 -3.33 -6.18
N GLY A 150 -29.58 -3.64 -5.74
CA GLY A 150 -30.66 -4.10 -6.61
C GLY A 150 -31.03 -3.09 -7.70
N GLU A 151 -31.13 -1.80 -7.36
CA GLU A 151 -31.38 -0.72 -8.31
C GLU A 151 -30.26 -0.62 -9.36
N PHE A 152 -29.01 -0.71 -8.93
CA PHE A 152 -27.86 -0.66 -9.82
C PHE A 152 -27.80 -1.88 -10.75
N VAL A 153 -27.97 -3.09 -10.20
CA VAL A 153 -27.98 -4.34 -10.96
C VAL A 153 -29.12 -4.33 -11.99
N ALA A 154 -30.34 -3.95 -11.59
CA ALA A 154 -31.48 -3.88 -12.51
C ALA A 154 -31.23 -2.91 -13.68
N TYR A 155 -30.64 -1.74 -13.41
CA TYR A 155 -30.29 -0.77 -14.45
C TYR A 155 -29.31 -1.34 -15.49
N TRP A 156 -28.29 -2.08 -15.03
CA TRP A 156 -27.25 -2.62 -15.92
C TRP A 156 -27.61 -3.97 -16.56
N LEU A 157 -28.49 -4.77 -15.95
CA LEU A 157 -29.07 -5.96 -16.59
C LEU A 157 -29.88 -5.59 -17.83
N GLY A 158 -30.52 -4.42 -17.84
CA GLY A 158 -31.17 -3.87 -19.04
C GLY A 158 -30.21 -3.48 -20.18
N ARG A 159 -28.89 -3.58 -19.96
CA ARG A 159 -27.83 -3.18 -20.90
C ARG A 159 -26.77 -4.29 -21.06
N PRO A 160 -27.13 -5.45 -21.63
CA PRO A 160 -26.25 -6.62 -21.69
C PRO A 160 -24.95 -6.42 -22.50
N SER A 161 -24.90 -5.42 -23.37
CA SER A 161 -23.67 -5.04 -24.11
C SER A 161 -22.61 -4.37 -23.23
N SER A 162 -22.95 -4.01 -21.99
CA SER A 162 -22.03 -3.37 -21.04
C SER A 162 -21.19 -4.42 -20.33
N VAL A 163 -19.93 -4.52 -20.72
CA VAL A 163 -18.95 -5.47 -20.17
C VAL A 163 -17.79 -4.67 -19.58
N PHE A 164 -17.60 -4.80 -18.27
CA PHE A 164 -16.64 -4.01 -17.50
C PHE A 164 -15.89 -4.90 -16.51
N SER A 165 -14.74 -4.44 -16.04
CA SER A 165 -14.02 -5.10 -14.96
C SER A 165 -14.72 -4.93 -13.61
N GLU A 166 -14.42 -5.79 -12.62
CA GLU A 166 -14.96 -5.65 -11.26
C GLU A 166 -14.61 -4.28 -10.66
N PHE A 167 -13.41 -3.78 -10.96
CA PHE A 167 -13.00 -2.43 -10.59
C PHE A 167 -13.94 -1.37 -11.18
N GLN A 168 -14.17 -1.44 -12.50
CA GLN A 168 -15.01 -0.48 -13.22
C GLN A 168 -16.47 -0.56 -12.75
N TRP A 169 -16.99 -1.76 -12.46
CA TRP A 169 -18.32 -1.94 -11.90
C TRP A 169 -18.45 -1.29 -10.53
N THR A 170 -17.49 -1.55 -9.63
CA THR A 170 -17.45 -0.96 -8.30
C THR A 170 -17.30 0.58 -8.37
N GLN A 171 -16.49 1.10 -9.30
CA GLN A 171 -16.34 2.53 -9.55
C GLN A 171 -17.65 3.18 -10.04
N LYS A 172 -18.35 2.53 -10.97
CA LYS A 172 -19.67 3.01 -11.45
C LYS A 172 -20.70 2.99 -10.33
N PHE A 173 -20.68 1.97 -9.48
CA PHE A 173 -21.55 1.88 -8.31
C PHE A 173 -21.27 3.03 -7.32
N ALA A 174 -20.01 3.29 -6.97
CA ALA A 174 -19.65 4.41 -6.09
C ALA A 174 -20.10 5.77 -6.65
N ASN A 175 -19.97 5.98 -7.96
CA ASN A 175 -20.50 7.18 -8.61
C ASN A 175 -22.03 7.26 -8.57
N ASN A 176 -22.74 6.13 -8.70
CA ASN A 176 -24.19 6.08 -8.56
C ASN A 176 -24.61 6.52 -7.14
N ILE A 177 -23.99 5.95 -6.10
CA ILE A 177 -24.24 6.31 -4.71
C ILE A 177 -24.00 7.81 -4.47
N LYS A 178 -22.88 8.35 -4.98
CA LYS A 178 -22.60 9.78 -4.90
C LYS A 178 -23.73 10.63 -5.49
N ARG A 179 -24.18 10.29 -6.71
CA ARG A 179 -25.27 11.01 -7.39
C ARG A 179 -26.59 10.91 -6.62
N LYS A 180 -26.96 9.72 -6.17
CA LYS A 180 -28.18 9.48 -5.38
C LYS A 180 -28.23 10.34 -4.13
N ARG A 181 -27.10 10.49 -3.44
CA ARG A 181 -27.01 11.29 -2.22
C ARG A 181 -26.99 12.80 -2.45
N LEU A 182 -26.34 13.25 -3.52
CA LEU A 182 -26.42 14.64 -3.93
C LEU A 182 -27.86 15.02 -4.32
N ALA A 183 -28.56 14.15 -5.04
CA ALA A 183 -29.94 14.39 -5.46
C ALA A 183 -30.95 14.34 -4.31
N SER A 184 -30.73 13.49 -3.30
CA SER A 184 -31.63 13.34 -2.15
C SER A 184 -31.41 14.37 -1.03
N GLY A 185 -30.48 15.32 -1.20
CA GLY A 185 -30.15 16.30 -0.16
C GLY A 185 -29.62 15.62 1.11
N TYR A 186 -28.70 14.66 0.93
CA TYR A 186 -28.25 13.74 1.97
C TYR A 186 -27.90 14.45 3.29
N SER A 187 -28.62 14.06 4.35
CA SER A 187 -28.29 14.38 5.74
C SER A 187 -27.84 13.08 6.40
N SER A 188 -26.61 13.03 6.89
CA SER A 188 -26.10 11.84 7.59
C SER A 188 -27.02 11.53 8.76
N SER A 189 -27.71 10.40 8.73
CA SER A 189 -28.48 9.95 9.89
C SER A 189 -27.63 8.98 10.70
N LYS A 190 -27.48 9.23 11.99
CA LYS A 190 -26.84 8.30 12.93
C LYS A 190 -27.96 7.63 13.72
N VAL A 191 -27.96 6.30 13.72
CA VAL A 191 -28.89 5.53 14.53
C VAL A 191 -28.35 5.48 15.96
N ILE A 192 -29.08 6.06 16.91
CA ILE A 192 -28.79 5.96 18.35
C ILE A 192 -29.91 5.11 18.96
N GLY A 193 -29.59 3.87 19.33
CA GLY A 193 -30.60 2.90 19.79
C GLY A 193 -31.55 2.51 18.66
N THR A 194 -32.85 2.75 18.83
CA THR A 194 -33.90 2.49 17.81
C THR A 194 -34.28 3.73 17.01
N GLN A 195 -33.67 4.90 17.26
CA GLN A 195 -34.05 6.16 16.61
C GLN A 195 -33.00 6.63 15.59
N GLN A 196 -33.46 7.00 14.39
CA GLN A 196 -32.64 7.66 13.36
C GLN A 196 -32.56 9.16 13.67
N VAL A 197 -31.38 9.66 14.01
CA VAL A 197 -31.14 11.10 14.30
C VAL A 197 -30.36 11.71 13.15
N LYS A 198 -30.86 12.79 12.55
CA LYS A 198 -30.11 13.59 11.56
C LYS A 198 -28.92 14.27 12.24
N VAL A 199 -27.71 13.90 11.84
CA VAL A 199 -26.47 14.55 12.27
C VAL A 199 -26.24 15.74 11.35
N ALA A 200 -26.26 16.95 11.92
CA ALA A 200 -25.82 18.15 11.22
C ALA A 200 -24.32 18.03 10.93
N ALA A 201 -23.92 18.37 9.70
CA ALA A 201 -22.52 18.42 9.31
C ALA A 201 -21.79 19.49 10.12
N GLY A 202 -20.78 19.08 10.88
CA GLY A 202 -19.89 19.98 11.60
C GLY A 202 -20.29 20.19 13.05
N ILE A 203 -19.81 19.28 13.90
CA ILE A 203 -19.17 19.48 15.21
C ILE A 203 -19.16 18.07 15.80
N GLU A 204 -18.06 17.33 15.58
CA GLU A 204 -17.74 16.27 16.51
C GLU A 204 -17.65 16.95 17.88
N ALA A 205 -18.60 16.64 18.76
CA ALA A 205 -18.53 17.06 20.14
C ALA A 205 -17.28 16.40 20.72
N ASP A 206 -16.20 17.19 20.76
CA ASP A 206 -14.92 16.90 21.39
C ASP A 206 -15.19 16.14 22.70
N ASP A 207 -14.49 15.02 22.91
CA ASP A 207 -14.65 14.21 24.11
C ASP A 207 -14.39 15.03 25.39
N ASN A 208 -13.72 16.18 25.29
CA ASN A 208 -13.65 17.17 26.36
C ASN A 208 -14.99 17.82 26.73
N ALA A 209 -15.87 18.10 25.76
CA ALA A 209 -17.20 18.67 26.03
C ALA A 209 -18.07 17.69 26.83
N LYS A 210 -18.00 16.39 26.52
CA LYS A 210 -18.67 15.35 27.32
C LYS A 210 -18.12 15.24 28.74
N LYS A 211 -16.80 15.34 28.90
CA LYS A 211 -16.15 15.32 30.23
C LYS A 211 -16.50 16.55 31.07
N LEU A 212 -16.62 17.73 30.45
CA LEU A 212 -17.06 18.95 31.13
C LEU A 212 -18.50 18.84 31.63
N VAL A 213 -19.43 18.34 30.81
CA VAL A 213 -20.84 18.15 31.21
C VAL A 213 -20.96 17.14 32.36
N ALA A 214 -20.19 16.04 32.33
CA ALA A 214 -20.15 15.08 33.43
C ALA A 214 -19.64 15.69 34.74
N LYS A 215 -18.66 16.61 34.67
CA LYS A 215 -18.10 17.29 35.84
C LYS A 215 -19.08 18.27 36.50
N TYR A 216 -19.96 18.91 35.74
CA TYR A 216 -20.96 19.84 36.29
C TYR A 216 -22.27 19.16 36.69
N ALA A 217 -22.59 17.99 36.13
CA ALA A 217 -23.76 17.20 36.54
C ALA A 217 -23.61 16.61 37.96
N SER A 218 -22.39 16.31 38.40
CA SER A 218 -22.12 15.80 39.76
C SER A 218 -22.03 16.89 40.84
N SER A 219 -21.97 18.17 40.45
CA SER A 219 -21.84 19.30 41.39
C SER A 219 -23.18 19.80 41.94
N LYS A 220 -24.31 19.40 41.34
CA LYS A 220 -25.66 19.81 41.78
C LYS A 220 -26.32 18.79 42.71
N LYS A 221 -25.64 18.45 43.81
CA LYS A 221 -26.25 17.87 45.02
C LYS A 221 -25.52 18.39 46.25
N SER A 222 -25.92 19.58 46.70
CA SER A 222 -25.99 19.96 48.11
C SER A 222 -27.05 21.04 48.25
#